data_AF-A0A3S3PIZ3-F1
#
_entry.id   AF-A0A3S3PIZ3-F1
#
_cell.length_a   1.000
_cell.length_b   1.000
_cell.length_c   1.000
_cell.angle_alpha   90.00
_cell.angle_beta   90.00
_cell.angle_gamma   90.00
#
_symmetry.space_group_name_H-M   'P 1'
#
loop_
_entity.id
_entity.type
_entity.pdbx_description
1 polymer ?
#
loop_
_entity_poly.entity_id
_entity_poly.type
_entity_poly.pdbx_seq_one_letter_code
_entity_poly.pdbx_strand_id
1 'polypeptide(L)'
;MALTKDINELTIALLSDLVRFQDRAHQQNPIKAKMKRRLGFGMREVSKDVELGRVQCLIVAPDVAKFNVLDRTIEKLLESCKEHETPVVFALSRFHLGKVCKKRGYVTCVAVFNYDGSQDNFKKLMERVKEARLKYDEIISTAKEQLNSMDETELSNLADLFASECIIPPICQKMQRELIPSNKDYYSSCRIFPQKTNSSTSTDVKKVSRS
;
A
#
# COMPACT_ATOMS: atom_id res chain seq x y z
N MET A 1 12.42 13.90 -0.37
CA MET A 1 10.97 13.98 -0.72
C MET A 1 10.66 13.88 -2.22
N ALA A 2 11.65 13.68 -3.11
CA ALA A 2 11.37 13.44 -4.54
C ALA A 2 10.74 12.05 -4.80
N LEU A 3 11.33 11.01 -4.19
CA LEU A 3 10.92 9.62 -4.44
C LEU A 3 9.47 9.31 -3.99
N THR A 4 9.03 9.91 -2.89
CA THR A 4 7.64 9.84 -2.42
C THR A 4 6.67 10.51 -3.39
N LYS A 5 7.10 11.59 -4.07
CA LYS A 5 6.29 12.31 -5.04
C LYS A 5 6.12 11.48 -6.31
N ASP A 6 7.21 10.91 -6.82
CA ASP A 6 7.20 10.05 -8.01
C ASP A 6 6.32 8.81 -7.82
N ILE A 7 6.41 8.15 -6.65
CA ILE A 7 5.55 7.02 -6.29
C ILE A 7 4.08 7.44 -6.29
N ASN A 8 3.76 8.61 -5.72
CA ASN A 8 2.39 9.11 -5.68
C ASN A 8 1.86 9.41 -7.09
N GLU A 9 2.65 10.06 -7.95
CA GLU A 9 2.26 10.38 -9.34
C GLU A 9 2.03 9.12 -10.17
N LEU A 10 2.92 8.12 -10.07
CA LEU A 10 2.76 6.83 -10.73
C LEU A 10 1.53 6.07 -10.22
N THR A 11 1.27 6.14 -8.91
CA THR A 11 0.08 5.52 -8.30
C THR A 11 -1.20 6.19 -8.81
N ILE A 12 -1.22 7.52 -8.94
CA ILE A 12 -2.35 8.26 -9.51
C ILE A 12 -2.60 7.85 -10.96
N ALA A 13 -1.54 7.79 -11.79
CA ALA A 13 -1.64 7.39 -13.18
C ALA A 13 -2.20 5.97 -13.32
N LEU A 14 -1.63 5.01 -12.60
CA LEU A 14 -2.08 3.62 -12.56
C LEU A 14 -3.56 3.52 -12.16
N LEU A 15 -3.94 4.11 -11.03
CA LEU A 15 -5.31 4.01 -10.53
C LEU A 15 -6.32 4.72 -11.45
N SER A 16 -5.96 5.87 -12.03
CA SER A 16 -6.81 6.61 -12.97
C SER A 16 -7.11 5.78 -14.22
N ASP A 17 -6.10 5.11 -14.78
CA ASP A 17 -6.26 4.23 -15.93
C ASP A 17 -7.15 3.02 -15.59
N LEU A 18 -6.91 2.37 -14.45
CA LEU A 18 -7.71 1.22 -14.01
C LEU A 18 -9.17 1.57 -13.74
N VAL A 19 -9.43 2.72 -13.12
CA VAL A 19 -10.79 3.26 -12.92
C VAL A 19 -11.46 3.51 -14.28
N ARG A 20 -10.75 4.13 -15.23
CA ARG A 20 -11.27 4.35 -16.59
C ARG A 20 -11.58 3.04 -17.33
N PHE A 21 -10.76 2.00 -17.16
CA PHE A 21 -11.04 0.68 -17.74
C PHE A 21 -12.26 0.03 -17.07
N GLN A 22 -12.39 0.16 -15.75
CA GLN A 22 -13.52 -0.36 -15.00
C GLN A 22 -14.83 0.35 -15.37
N ASP A 23 -14.83 1.67 -15.49
CA ASP A 23 -15.98 2.48 -15.91
C ASP A 23 -16.46 2.08 -17.32
N ARG A 24 -15.54 1.94 -18.28
CA ARG A 24 -15.86 1.48 -19.64
C ARG A 24 -16.46 0.08 -19.66
N ALA A 25 -15.88 -0.85 -18.90
CA ALA A 25 -16.41 -2.21 -18.80
C ALA A 25 -17.81 -2.22 -18.18
N HIS A 26 -18.06 -1.36 -17.19
CA HIS A 26 -19.36 -1.23 -16.53
C HIS A 26 -20.43 -0.66 -17.48
N GLN A 27 -20.07 0.34 -18.29
CA GLN A 27 -20.95 0.92 -19.31
C GLN A 27 -21.34 -0.10 -20.39
N GLN A 28 -20.40 -0.97 -20.79
CA GLN A 28 -20.68 -2.00 -21.79
C GLN A 28 -21.55 -3.12 -21.23
N ASN A 29 -21.20 -3.68 -20.06
CA ASN A 29 -21.90 -4.80 -19.45
C ASN A 29 -21.74 -4.80 -17.92
N PRO A 30 -22.75 -4.34 -17.15
CA PRO A 30 -22.61 -4.17 -15.71
C PRO A 30 -22.42 -5.51 -14.97
N ILE A 31 -23.04 -6.59 -15.46
CA ILE A 31 -22.94 -7.94 -14.85
C ILE A 31 -21.52 -8.49 -15.01
N LYS A 32 -20.97 -8.45 -16.22
CA LYS A 32 -19.60 -8.93 -16.51
C LYS A 32 -18.55 -8.08 -15.80
N ALA A 33 -18.74 -6.77 -15.73
CA ALA A 33 -17.85 -5.86 -15.02
C ALA A 33 -17.81 -6.13 -13.51
N LYS A 34 -18.94 -6.49 -12.91
CA LYS A 34 -18.98 -6.89 -11.49
C LYS A 34 -18.22 -8.20 -11.24
N MET A 35 -18.34 -9.16 -12.16
CA MET A 35 -17.61 -10.45 -12.06
C MET A 35 -16.10 -10.30 -12.30
N LYS A 36 -15.70 -9.44 -13.26
CA LYS A 36 -14.30 -9.18 -13.61
C LYS A 36 -13.85 -7.79 -13.15
N ARG A 37 -14.05 -7.49 -11.86
CA ARG A 37 -13.59 -6.21 -11.28
C ARG A 37 -12.06 -6.15 -11.30
N ARG A 38 -11.52 -4.97 -11.64
CA ARG A 38 -10.06 -4.72 -11.70
C ARG A 38 -9.50 -4.16 -10.39
N LEU A 39 -10.35 -3.42 -9.66
CA LEU A 39 -10.02 -2.82 -8.37
C LEU A 39 -11.00 -3.26 -7.28
N GLY A 40 -10.48 -3.41 -6.06
CA GLY A 40 -11.22 -3.61 -4.82
C GLY A 40 -10.92 -2.48 -3.84
N PHE A 41 -11.87 -2.11 -2.99
CA PHE A 41 -11.76 -0.97 -2.10
C PHE A 41 -12.09 -1.35 -0.67
N GLY A 42 -11.33 -0.81 0.29
CA GLY A 42 -11.63 -0.94 1.71
C GLY A 42 -11.15 -2.26 2.34
N MET A 43 -10.86 -2.21 3.64
CA MET A 43 -10.16 -3.31 4.31
C MET A 43 -10.94 -4.63 4.37
N ARG A 44 -12.26 -4.56 4.61
CA ARG A 44 -13.09 -5.78 4.77
C ARG A 44 -13.17 -6.63 3.49
N GLU A 45 -13.25 -5.98 2.34
CA GLU A 45 -13.29 -6.67 1.05
C GLU A 45 -11.89 -7.17 0.70
N VAL A 46 -10.90 -6.29 0.86
CA VAL A 46 -9.52 -6.55 0.46
C VAL A 46 -8.88 -7.68 1.27
N SER A 47 -9.16 -7.80 2.58
CA SER A 47 -8.64 -8.91 3.41
C SER A 47 -8.99 -10.27 2.83
N LYS A 48 -10.28 -10.47 2.51
CA LYS A 48 -10.75 -11.73 1.92
C LYS A 48 -10.13 -12.00 0.56
N ASP A 49 -9.94 -10.96 -0.23
CA ASP A 49 -9.36 -11.09 -1.55
C ASP A 49 -7.86 -11.42 -1.54
N VAL A 50 -7.14 -10.90 -0.55
CA VAL A 50 -5.73 -11.24 -0.28
C VAL A 50 -5.63 -12.69 0.19
N GLU A 51 -6.47 -13.12 1.14
CA GLU A 51 -6.56 -14.52 1.61
C GLU A 51 -6.89 -15.51 0.46
N LEU A 52 -7.61 -15.05 -0.56
CA LEU A 52 -7.91 -15.84 -1.77
C LEU A 52 -6.78 -15.82 -2.81
N GLY A 53 -5.69 -15.07 -2.59
CA GLY A 53 -4.54 -14.98 -3.49
C GLY A 53 -4.85 -14.35 -4.86
N ARG A 54 -5.93 -13.57 -4.97
CA ARG A 54 -6.34 -12.95 -6.26
C ARG A 54 -5.78 -11.55 -6.47
N VAL A 55 -5.12 -10.99 -5.46
CA VAL A 55 -4.60 -9.62 -5.46
C VAL A 55 -3.19 -9.61 -6.06
N GLN A 56 -2.95 -8.75 -7.05
CA GLN A 56 -1.64 -8.57 -7.65
C GLN A 56 -0.82 -7.50 -6.93
N CYS A 57 -1.47 -6.50 -6.35
CA CYS A 57 -0.82 -5.44 -5.58
C CYS A 57 -1.81 -4.81 -4.61
N LEU A 58 -1.34 -4.51 -3.39
CA LEU A 58 -2.09 -3.77 -2.40
C LEU A 58 -1.55 -2.33 -2.31
N ILE A 59 -2.41 -1.33 -2.40
CA ILE A 59 -2.07 0.07 -2.17
C ILE A 59 -2.70 0.52 -0.86
N VAL A 60 -1.91 1.02 0.08
CA VAL A 60 -2.36 1.43 1.42
C VAL A 60 -2.04 2.90 1.66
N ALA A 61 -2.99 3.64 2.22
CA ALA A 61 -2.76 5.03 2.55
C ALA A 61 -1.83 5.18 3.78
N PRO A 62 -0.96 6.21 3.83
CA PRO A 62 -0.06 6.45 4.95
C PRO A 62 -0.74 6.68 6.29
N ASP A 63 -1.85 7.39 6.21
CA ASP A 63 -2.48 8.06 7.32
C ASP A 63 -3.37 7.11 8.15
N VAL A 64 -3.41 5.83 7.79
CA VAL A 64 -4.21 4.80 8.45
C VAL A 64 -3.58 4.36 9.77
N ALA A 65 -2.25 4.22 9.83
CA ALA A 65 -1.51 3.77 11.01
C ALA A 65 -1.54 4.78 12.19
N LYS A 66 -2.21 5.92 12.03
CA LYS A 66 -2.36 6.94 13.08
C LYS A 66 -3.51 6.63 14.06
N PHE A 67 -4.26 5.56 13.83
CA PHE A 67 -5.46 5.21 14.61
C PHE A 67 -5.26 3.84 15.27
N ASN A 68 -4.79 3.84 16.52
CA ASN A 68 -4.43 2.69 17.37
C ASN A 68 -5.44 1.51 17.44
N VAL A 69 -6.68 1.70 16.97
CA VAL A 69 -7.76 0.69 16.99
C VAL A 69 -7.76 -0.17 15.71
N LEU A 70 -7.16 0.30 14.61
CA LEU A 70 -7.12 -0.41 13.32
C LEU A 70 -5.90 -1.33 13.17
N ASP A 71 -4.92 -1.21 14.07
CA ASP A 71 -3.60 -1.83 13.94
C ASP A 71 -3.68 -3.34 13.78
N ARG A 72 -4.46 -4.03 14.62
CA ARG A 72 -4.62 -5.50 14.53
C ARG A 72 -5.16 -5.99 13.18
N THR A 73 -5.99 -5.19 12.50
CA THR A 73 -6.56 -5.60 11.21
C THR A 73 -5.58 -5.34 10.07
N ILE A 74 -4.82 -4.25 10.17
CA ILE A 74 -3.78 -3.91 9.19
C ILE A 74 -2.62 -4.90 9.32
N GLU A 75 -2.18 -5.21 10.54
CA GLU A 75 -1.15 -6.20 10.82
C GLU A 75 -1.51 -7.55 10.21
N LYS A 76 -2.73 -8.05 10.45
CA LYS A 76 -3.24 -9.26 9.82
C LYS A 76 -3.25 -9.17 8.30
N LEU A 77 -3.70 -8.04 7.74
CA LEU A 77 -3.70 -7.85 6.30
C LEU A 77 -2.28 -7.89 5.71
N LEU A 78 -1.31 -7.27 6.39
CA LEU A 78 0.09 -7.28 5.97
C LEU A 78 0.71 -8.68 6.12
N GLU A 79 0.35 -9.43 7.16
CA GLU A 79 0.74 -10.82 7.35
C GLU A 79 0.16 -11.72 6.25
N SER A 80 -1.13 -11.59 5.91
CA SER A 80 -1.72 -12.32 4.78
C SER A 80 -1.09 -11.93 3.43
N CYS A 81 -0.77 -10.65 3.23
CA CYS A 81 -0.03 -10.22 2.03
C CYS A 81 1.36 -10.87 1.97
N LYS A 82 1.99 -11.07 3.13
CA LYS A 82 3.30 -11.73 3.23
C LYS A 82 3.20 -13.22 2.91
N GLU A 83 2.15 -13.90 3.36
CA GLU A 83 1.90 -15.31 3.04
C GLU A 83 1.66 -15.53 1.53
N HIS A 84 0.94 -14.63 0.89
CA HIS A 84 0.61 -14.70 -0.54
C HIS A 84 1.58 -13.97 -1.46
N GLU A 85 2.73 -13.55 -0.94
CA GLU A 85 3.78 -12.85 -1.72
C GLU A 85 3.28 -11.59 -2.45
N THR A 86 2.24 -10.94 -1.92
CA THR A 86 1.59 -9.79 -2.56
C THR A 86 2.33 -8.50 -2.23
N PRO A 87 2.78 -7.72 -3.24
CA PRO A 87 3.46 -6.46 -2.98
C PRO A 87 2.51 -5.44 -2.38
N VAL A 88 2.96 -4.81 -1.29
CA VAL A 88 2.28 -3.70 -0.63
C VAL A 88 3.00 -2.42 -1.00
N VAL A 89 2.24 -1.42 -1.46
CA VAL A 89 2.74 -0.09 -1.80
C VAL A 89 2.01 0.91 -0.92
N PHE A 90 2.78 1.73 -0.21
CA PHE A 90 2.22 2.80 0.56
C PHE A 90 2.27 4.11 -0.24
N ALA A 91 1.11 4.66 -0.57
CA ALA A 91 1.00 5.84 -1.43
C ALA A 91 -0.35 6.55 -1.24
N LEU A 92 -0.34 7.87 -1.42
CA LEU A 92 -1.50 8.78 -1.38
C LEU A 92 -2.29 8.80 -0.06
N SER A 93 -2.75 9.97 0.39
CA SER A 93 -3.62 10.02 1.57
C SER A 93 -4.98 9.37 1.31
N ARG A 94 -5.68 8.93 2.37
CA ARG A 94 -7.02 8.31 2.24
C ARG A 94 -8.01 9.14 1.43
N PHE A 95 -7.90 10.46 1.52
CA PHE A 95 -8.70 11.40 0.71
C PHE A 95 -8.37 11.32 -0.77
N HIS A 96 -7.08 11.34 -1.11
CA HIS A 96 -6.62 11.29 -2.49
C HIS A 96 -6.91 9.94 -3.14
N LEU A 97 -6.77 8.82 -2.41
CA LEU A 97 -7.20 7.51 -2.92
C LEU A 97 -8.69 7.51 -3.26
N GLY A 98 -9.55 8.02 -2.38
CA GLY A 98 -10.98 8.14 -2.66
C GLY A 98 -11.28 8.99 -3.90
N LYS A 99 -10.59 10.14 -4.03
CA LYS A 99 -10.73 11.06 -5.18
C LYS A 99 -10.31 10.41 -6.50
N VAL A 100 -9.13 9.78 -6.55
CA VAL A 100 -8.61 9.12 -7.75
C VAL A 100 -9.51 7.94 -8.15
N CYS A 101 -10.00 7.19 -7.16
CA CYS A 101 -10.90 6.06 -7.38
C CYS A 101 -12.36 6.45 -7.65
N LYS A 102 -12.67 7.76 -7.74
CA LYS A 102 -14.04 8.31 -7.89
C LYS A 102 -15.03 7.74 -6.86
N LYS A 103 -14.56 7.45 -5.65
CA LYS A 103 -15.40 6.97 -4.54
C LYS A 103 -15.78 8.13 -3.62
N ARG A 104 -16.98 8.05 -3.06
CA ARG A 104 -17.43 9.00 -2.03
C ARG A 104 -16.76 8.61 -0.71
N GLY A 105 -16.01 9.53 -0.12
CA GLY A 105 -15.38 9.37 1.18
C GLY A 105 -13.92 8.90 1.13
N TYR A 106 -13.41 8.58 2.31
CA TYR A 106 -12.02 8.17 2.54
C TYR A 106 -11.82 6.70 2.21
N VAL A 107 -10.74 6.38 1.50
CA VAL A 107 -10.38 5.01 1.16
C VAL A 107 -9.08 4.64 1.84
N THR A 108 -9.14 3.62 2.69
CA THR A 108 -8.00 3.13 3.48
C THR A 108 -6.98 2.37 2.63
N CYS A 109 -7.48 1.40 1.86
CA CYS A 109 -6.67 0.53 1.02
C CYS A 109 -7.40 0.27 -0.31
N VAL A 110 -6.62 0.02 -1.35
CA VAL A 110 -7.08 -0.36 -2.69
C VAL A 110 -6.35 -1.63 -3.10
N ALA A 111 -7.08 -2.68 -3.47
CA ALA A 111 -6.50 -3.87 -4.07
C ALA A 111 -6.56 -3.79 -5.58
N VAL A 112 -5.45 -4.08 -6.24
CA VAL A 112 -5.36 -4.23 -7.69
C VAL A 112 -5.42 -5.72 -8.02
N PHE A 113 -6.48 -6.13 -8.72
CA PHE A 113 -6.65 -7.52 -9.18
C PHE A 113 -6.03 -7.75 -10.56
N ASN A 114 -6.15 -6.75 -11.43
CA ASN A 114 -5.64 -6.82 -12.78
C ASN A 114 -5.17 -5.42 -13.23
N TYR A 115 -3.87 -5.29 -13.51
CA TYR A 115 -3.24 -4.06 -14.03
C TYR A 115 -3.13 -3.98 -15.57
N ASP A 116 -3.80 -4.87 -16.31
CA ASP A 116 -3.81 -4.91 -17.78
C ASP A 116 -4.26 -3.59 -18.38
N GLY A 117 -3.47 -3.10 -19.34
CA GLY A 117 -3.64 -1.78 -19.97
C GLY A 117 -2.85 -0.66 -19.29
N SER A 118 -2.20 -0.93 -18.16
CA SER A 118 -1.32 0.03 -17.46
C SER A 118 -0.07 -0.67 -16.87
N GLN A 119 0.44 -1.69 -17.58
CA GLN A 119 1.58 -2.51 -17.14
C GLN A 119 2.86 -1.68 -16.98
N ASP A 120 3.09 -0.70 -17.86
CA ASP A 120 4.28 0.17 -17.82
C ASP A 120 4.32 1.02 -16.54
N ASN A 121 3.17 1.61 -16.17
CA ASN A 121 3.06 2.39 -14.93
C ASN A 121 3.28 1.50 -13.71
N PHE A 122 2.74 0.27 -13.73
CA PHE A 122 2.92 -0.69 -12.65
C PHE A 122 4.38 -1.10 -12.49
N LYS A 123 5.08 -1.41 -13.59
CA LYS A 123 6.51 -1.77 -13.58
C LYS A 123 7.36 -0.64 -13.01
N LYS A 124 7.14 0.59 -13.49
CA LYS A 124 7.83 1.80 -13.00
C LYS A 124 7.55 2.04 -11.52
N LEU A 125 6.29 1.90 -11.09
CA LEU A 125 5.90 2.06 -9.70
C LEU A 125 6.66 1.07 -8.81
N MET A 126 6.67 -0.21 -9.19
CA MET A 126 7.36 -1.25 -8.44
C MET A 126 8.85 -0.97 -8.32
N GLU A 127 9.51 -0.55 -9.41
CA GLU A 127 10.92 -0.16 -9.42
C GLU A 127 11.22 0.98 -8.44
N ARG A 128 10.42 2.06 -8.47
CA ARG A 128 10.57 3.18 -7.54
C ARG A 128 10.34 2.79 -6.09
N VAL A 129 9.40 1.89 -5.85
CA VAL A 129 9.15 1.35 -4.51
C VAL A 129 10.34 0.52 -4.02
N LYS A 130 11.01 -0.26 -4.90
CA LYS A 130 12.22 -1.00 -4.51
C LYS A 130 13.35 -0.04 -4.13
N GLU A 131 13.57 0.98 -4.95
CA GLU A 131 14.59 2.00 -4.71
C GLU A 131 14.34 2.74 -3.38
N ALA A 132 13.08 3.09 -3.11
CA ALA A 132 12.69 3.77 -1.88
C ALA A 132 12.92 2.91 -0.64
N ARG A 133 12.69 1.62 -0.79
CA ARG A 133 12.87 0.69 0.30
C ARG A 133 14.34 0.44 0.63
N LEU A 134 15.20 0.26 -0.37
CA LEU A 134 16.64 0.08 -0.14
C LEU A 134 17.21 1.26 0.65
N LYS A 135 16.88 2.48 0.22
CA LYS A 135 17.28 3.71 0.93
C LYS A 135 16.75 3.75 2.36
N TYR A 136 15.52 3.28 2.59
CA TYR A 136 14.94 3.27 3.93
C TYR A 136 15.58 2.20 4.82
N ASP A 137 15.85 1.01 4.29
CA ASP A 137 16.49 -0.08 5.03
C ASP A 137 17.92 0.33 5.46
N GLU A 138 18.67 1.03 4.59
CA GLU A 138 19.97 1.64 4.92
C GLU A 138 19.88 2.64 6.07
N ILE A 139 18.90 3.56 6.02
CA ILE A 139 18.68 4.55 7.08
C ILE A 139 18.34 3.84 8.40
N ILE A 140 17.54 2.77 8.38
CA ILE A 140 17.21 2.00 9.59
C ILE A 140 18.45 1.29 10.14
N SER A 141 19.27 0.65 9.30
CA SER A 141 20.46 -0.04 9.79
C SER A 141 21.40 0.94 10.49
N THR A 142 21.65 2.11 9.90
CA THR A 142 22.47 3.15 10.52
C THR A 142 21.86 3.66 11.83
N ALA A 143 20.54 3.88 11.87
CA ALA A 143 19.88 4.31 13.09
C ALA A 143 19.92 3.25 14.22
N LYS A 144 19.83 1.96 13.86
CA LYS A 144 19.94 0.85 14.82
C LYS A 144 21.37 0.71 15.37
N GLU A 145 22.37 0.88 14.52
CA GLU A 145 23.77 0.87 14.93
C GLU A 145 24.09 2.02 15.89
N GLN A 146 23.57 3.21 15.61
CA GLN A 146 23.69 4.37 16.50
C GLN A 146 23.01 4.15 17.85
N LEU A 147 21.80 3.55 17.86
CA LEU A 147 21.11 3.19 19.10
C LEU A 147 21.87 2.15 19.92
N ASN A 148 22.49 1.16 19.28
CA ASN A 148 23.30 0.15 19.97
C ASN A 148 24.62 0.71 20.54
N SER A 149 25.06 1.89 20.09
CA SER A 149 26.25 2.58 20.60
C SER A 149 25.96 3.56 21.74
N MET A 150 24.69 3.73 22.12
CA MET A 150 24.28 4.56 23.27
C MET A 150 24.09 3.65 24.48
N ASP A 151 24.79 3.95 25.58
CA ASP A 151 24.70 3.19 26.83
C ASP A 151 23.28 3.22 27.43
N GLU A 152 22.85 2.11 28.05
CA GLU A 152 21.55 1.90 28.74
C GLU A 152 21.18 3.03 29.72
N THR A 153 22.17 3.77 30.21
CA THR A 153 22.02 4.89 31.15
C THR A 153 21.45 6.17 30.53
N GLU A 154 21.55 6.38 29.21
CA GLU A 154 20.96 7.57 28.56
C GLU A 154 19.49 7.35 28.15
N LEU A 155 19.08 6.10 27.89
CA LEU A 155 17.69 5.77 27.55
C LEU A 155 16.73 5.93 28.73
N SER A 156 17.18 5.64 29.96
CA SER A 156 16.38 5.85 31.18
C SER A 156 16.18 7.34 31.48
N ASN A 157 17.25 8.14 31.38
CA ASN A 157 17.20 9.58 31.61
C ASN A 157 16.30 10.32 30.61
N LEU A 158 16.22 9.83 29.37
CA LEU A 158 15.35 10.40 28.34
C LEU A 158 13.87 10.09 28.64
N ALA A 159 13.55 8.85 29.04
CA ALA A 159 12.19 8.44 29.41
C ALA A 159 11.64 9.21 30.63
N ASP A 160 12.50 9.49 31.63
CA ASP A 160 12.13 10.25 32.83
C ASP A 160 11.87 11.74 32.52
N LEU A 161 12.55 12.29 31.50
CA LEU A 161 12.33 13.66 31.03
C LEU A 161 11.02 13.80 30.23
N PHE A 162 10.68 12.81 29.39
CA PHE A 162 9.41 12.80 28.66
C PHE A 162 8.18 12.57 29.56
N ALA A 163 8.38 11.94 30.73
CA ALA A 163 7.32 11.72 31.70
C ALA A 163 6.94 12.97 32.52
N SER A 164 7.84 13.96 32.62
CA SER A 164 7.68 15.11 33.53
C SER A 164 7.07 16.37 32.91
N GLU A 165 7.03 16.50 31.57
CA GLU A 165 6.51 17.71 30.89
C GLU A 165 5.21 17.52 30.08
N CYS A 166 4.39 16.51 30.38
CA CYS A 166 3.09 16.36 29.70
C CYS A 166 2.01 17.32 30.26
N ILE A 167 2.10 18.62 29.95
CA ILE A 167 0.93 19.51 29.90
C ILE A 167 0.58 19.72 28.43
N ILE A 168 -0.44 19.01 27.94
CA ILE A 168 -1.12 19.37 26.69
C ILE A 168 -2.47 19.98 27.08
N PRO A 169 -2.65 21.32 26.99
CA PRO A 169 -3.92 21.97 27.28
C PRO A 169 -5.01 21.54 26.28
N PRO A 170 -6.29 21.48 26.70
CA PRO A 170 -7.43 21.05 25.87
C PRO A 170 -7.80 22.04 24.74
N ILE A 171 -7.02 23.09 24.48
CA ILE A 171 -7.30 24.10 23.45
C ILE A 171 -6.65 23.80 22.08
N CYS A 172 -5.72 22.84 22.02
CA CYS A 172 -5.05 22.42 20.77
C CYS A 172 -5.85 21.39 19.94
N GLN A 173 -7.15 21.20 20.22
CA GLN A 173 -7.99 20.27 19.45
C GLN A 173 -8.52 20.85 18.12
N LYS A 174 -8.34 22.16 17.84
CA LYS A 174 -8.99 22.79 16.67
C LYS A 174 -8.12 23.44 15.61
N MET A 175 -6.81 23.66 15.78
CA MET A 175 -5.99 24.25 14.72
C MET A 175 -4.57 23.68 14.71
N GLN A 176 -4.08 23.37 13.50
CA GLN A 176 -2.68 23.16 13.12
C GLN A 176 -2.00 21.85 13.59
N ARG A 177 -2.24 20.77 12.84
CA ARG A 177 -1.19 19.77 12.50
C ARG A 177 -0.95 19.77 10.99
N GLU A 178 -0.77 20.95 10.42
CA GLU A 178 0.37 21.15 9.52
C GLU A 178 1.62 21.21 10.41
N LEU A 179 2.73 20.63 9.94
CA LEU A 179 4.00 20.40 10.67
C LEU A 179 4.00 19.25 11.70
N ILE A 180 4.32 18.04 11.22
CA ILE A 180 5.60 17.33 11.47
C ILE A 180 5.46 15.91 10.88
N PRO A 181 6.35 15.47 9.97
CA PRO A 181 6.35 14.12 9.42
C PRO A 181 7.13 13.17 10.33
N SER A 182 6.48 12.49 11.29
CA SER A 182 7.12 11.38 12.00
C SER A 182 6.85 10.07 11.25
N ASN A 183 7.57 9.91 10.15
CA ASN A 183 7.52 8.78 9.23
C ASN A 183 8.40 7.62 9.74
N LYS A 184 8.14 7.12 10.96
CA LYS A 184 8.72 5.85 11.41
C LYS A 184 7.83 4.73 10.86
N ASP A 185 8.44 3.84 10.08
CA ASP A 185 7.92 2.54 9.62
C ASP A 185 7.18 2.44 8.29
N TYR A 186 7.30 3.46 7.43
CA TYR A 186 6.60 3.48 6.15
C TYR A 186 7.05 2.42 5.14
N TYR A 187 8.34 2.07 5.13
CA TYR A 187 8.91 1.13 4.16
C TYR A 187 9.47 -0.16 4.80
N SER A 188 9.54 -0.26 6.14
CA SER A 188 10.07 -1.44 6.86
C SER A 188 9.14 -2.66 6.75
N SER A 189 7.84 -2.44 6.54
CA SER A 189 6.83 -3.51 6.41
C SER A 189 6.62 -4.01 4.98
N CYS A 190 7.18 -3.35 3.96
CA CYS A 190 6.93 -3.65 2.55
C CYS A 190 7.86 -4.71 1.95
N ARG A 191 7.68 -6.00 2.25
CA ARG A 191 8.46 -7.08 1.61
C ARG A 191 8.16 -7.22 0.11
N ILE A 192 9.18 -7.08 -0.74
CA ILE A 192 9.08 -7.37 -2.18
C ILE A 192 9.39 -8.84 -2.35
N PHE A 193 8.40 -9.60 -2.77
CA PHE A 193 8.60 -10.99 -3.15
C PHE A 193 9.00 -11.08 -4.62
N PRO A 194 9.82 -12.08 -4.98
CA PRO A 194 10.15 -12.33 -6.37
C PRO A 194 8.86 -12.63 -7.16
N GLN A 195 8.60 -11.84 -8.21
CA GLN A 195 7.49 -12.09 -9.11
C GLN A 195 7.74 -13.43 -9.82
N LYS A 196 6.83 -14.40 -9.67
CA LYS A 196 6.80 -15.56 -10.58
C LYS A 196 6.58 -15.01 -11.98
N THR A 197 7.60 -15.14 -12.83
CA THR A 197 7.46 -14.94 -14.26
C THR A 197 6.47 -15.99 -14.77
N ASN A 198 5.26 -15.57 -15.15
CA ASN A 198 4.36 -16.45 -15.89
C ASN A 198 4.98 -16.67 -17.28
N SER A 199 5.75 -17.76 -17.42
CA SER A 199 6.06 -18.33 -18.71
C SER A 199 4.76 -18.86 -19.32
N SER A 200 4.34 -18.20 -20.40
CA SER A 200 3.32 -18.70 -21.31
C SER A 200 3.71 -20.08 -21.82
N THR A 201 2.90 -21.10 -21.54
CA THR A 201 2.85 -22.32 -22.35
C THR A 201 1.59 -22.29 -23.21
N SER A 202 1.79 -21.94 -24.48
CA SER A 202 0.91 -22.38 -25.56
C SER A 202 1.03 -23.90 -25.67
N THR A 203 -0.09 -24.62 -25.63
CA THR A 203 -0.14 -25.97 -26.19
C THR A 203 -1.54 -26.28 -26.73
N ASP A 204 -1.59 -26.25 -28.06
CA ASP A 204 -2.28 -27.15 -28.98
C ASP A 204 -3.78 -27.47 -28.84
N VAL A 205 -4.49 -26.94 -29.82
CA VAL A 205 -5.76 -27.40 -30.37
C VAL A 205 -5.61 -28.85 -30.85
N LYS A 206 -6.15 -29.83 -30.12
CA LYS A 206 -6.46 -31.16 -30.68
C LYS A 206 -7.89 -31.20 -31.22
N LYS A 207 -7.93 -31.16 -32.55
CA LYS A 207 -9.02 -31.55 -33.45
C LYS A 207 -9.54 -32.95 -33.06
N VAL A 208 -10.82 -33.05 -32.68
CA VAL A 208 -11.52 -34.35 -32.61
C VAL A 208 -12.51 -34.40 -33.78
N SER A 209 -12.20 -35.33 -34.68
CA SER A 209 -12.93 -35.69 -35.87
C SER A 209 -14.21 -36.44 -35.55
N ARG A 210 -15.22 -36.19 -36.39
CA ARG A 210 -16.40 -37.03 -36.63
C ARG A 210 -15.98 -38.48 -36.91
N SER A 211 -16.71 -39.40 -36.29
CA SER A 211 -17.14 -40.69 -36.83
C SER A 211 -18.47 -41.06 -36.16
#